data_AF-A0A843CHQ3-F1
#
_entry.id   AF-A0A843CHQ3-F1
#
_cell.length_a   1.000
_cell.length_b   1.000
_cell.length_c   1.000
_cell.angle_alpha   90.00
_cell.angle_beta   90.00
_cell.angle_gamma   90.00
#
_symmetry.space_group_name_H-M   'P 1'
#
loop_
_entity.id
_entity.type
_entity.pdbx_description
1 polymer ?
#
loop_
_entity_poly.entity_id
_entity_poly.type
_entity_poly.pdbx_seq_one_letter_code
_entity_poly.pdbx_strand_id
1 'polypeptide(L)'
;PLSSNIRVSEEARNATATLALTRRLDMNGDGIVNILDLSYVASVYGITANSSTYNPNADVNASGTIDIVDLAYVAAYFNAPDYL
;
A
#
# COMPACT_ATOMS: atom_id res chain seq x y z
N PRO A 1 -8.94 -1.03 -5.69
CA PRO A 1 -9.70 -0.02 -4.91
C PRO A 1 -8.92 0.30 -3.62
N LEU A 2 -9.17 1.45 -3.00
CA LEU A 2 -8.62 1.74 -1.67
C LEU A 2 -9.46 1.07 -0.59
N SER A 3 -8.79 0.45 0.37
CA SER A 3 -9.37 -0.01 1.63
C SER A 3 -8.99 0.98 2.72
N SER A 4 -9.94 1.32 3.60
CA SER A 4 -9.73 2.23 4.72
C SER A 4 -9.84 1.51 6.06
N ASN A 5 -8.92 1.83 6.96
CA ASN A 5 -8.98 1.46 8.37
C ASN A 5 -9.05 2.74 9.20
N ILE A 6 -10.15 2.94 9.90
CA ILE A 6 -10.34 4.07 10.82
C ILE A 6 -10.20 3.55 12.25
N ARG A 7 -9.25 4.08 13.01
CA ARG A 7 -9.12 3.80 14.44
C ARG A 7 -9.47 5.06 15.22
N VAL A 8 -10.44 4.94 16.11
CA VAL A 8 -10.85 6.00 17.03
C VAL A 8 -10.36 5.64 18.43
N SER A 9 -9.70 6.58 19.10
CA SER A 9 -9.26 6.45 20.48
C SER A 9 -9.67 7.68 21.28
N GLU A 10 -10.12 7.47 22.51
CA GLU A 10 -10.45 8.55 23.42
C GLU A 10 -9.50 8.52 24.62
N GLU A 11 -8.94 9.67 24.97
CA GLU A 11 -8.15 9.86 26.17
C GLU A 11 -8.59 11.15 26.87
N ALA A 12 -9.05 11.01 28.12
CA ALA A 12 -9.72 12.05 28.88
C ALA A 12 -10.92 12.68 28.12
N ARG A 13 -10.80 13.93 27.68
CA ARG A 13 -11.83 14.66 26.89
C ARG A 13 -11.42 14.89 25.44
N ASN A 14 -10.39 14.20 24.97
CA ASN A 14 -9.90 14.29 23.60
C ASN A 14 -10.21 12.98 22.86
N ALA A 15 -10.88 13.09 21.71
CA ALA A 15 -11.04 11.99 20.77
C ALA A 15 -10.06 12.18 19.60
N THR A 16 -9.35 11.11 19.23
CA THR A 16 -8.47 11.07 18.07
C THR A 16 -8.99 10.02 17.10
N ALA A 17 -9.03 10.36 15.81
CA ALA A 17 -9.26 9.40 14.74
C ALA A 17 -8.02 9.35 13.85
N THR A 18 -7.57 8.13 13.53
CA THR A 18 -6.51 7.89 12.55
C THR A 18 -7.07 7.14 11.37
N LEU A 19 -6.64 7.51 10.18
CA LEU A 19 -7.01 6.87 8.92
C LEU A 19 -5.76 6.23 8.32
N ALA A 20 -5.83 4.93 8.03
CA ALA A 20 -4.86 4.24 7.19
C ALA A 20 -5.55 3.79 5.90
N LEU A 21 -4.91 4.06 4.77
CA LEU A 21 -5.35 3.63 3.45
C LEU A 21 -4.42 2.53 2.95
N THR A 22 -4.99 1.54 2.27
CA THR A 22 -4.24 0.42 1.70
C THR A 22 -4.80 0.00 0.34
N ARG A 23 -3.95 -0.56 -0.53
CA ARG A 23 -4.33 -1.21 -1.79
C ARG A 23 -4.03 -2.70 -1.74
N ARG A 24 -4.50 -3.43 -2.76
CA ARG A 24 -4.18 -4.85 -2.96
C ARG A 24 -2.68 -5.00 -3.19
N LEU A 25 -2.13 -6.10 -2.69
CA LEU A 25 -0.69 -6.35 -2.74
C LEU A 25 -0.33 -7.28 -3.89
N ASP A 26 -1.26 -8.12 -4.35
CA ASP A 26 -1.15 -8.82 -5.63
C ASP A 26 -1.45 -7.84 -6.77
N MET A 27 -0.38 -7.34 -7.40
CA MET A 27 -0.41 -6.33 -8.45
C MET A 27 -0.42 -6.96 -9.85
N ASN A 28 0.04 -8.21 -9.98
CA ASN A 28 0.06 -8.93 -11.26
C ASN A 28 -1.20 -9.80 -11.47
N GLY A 29 -2.01 -10.01 -10.42
CA GLY A 29 -3.27 -10.74 -10.43
C GLY A 29 -3.11 -12.26 -10.49
N ASP A 30 -1.97 -12.81 -10.06
CA ASP A 30 -1.70 -14.25 -10.08
C ASP A 30 -2.24 -15.01 -8.84
N GLY A 31 -2.80 -14.27 -7.88
CA GLY A 31 -3.42 -14.78 -6.67
C GLY A 31 -2.45 -14.99 -5.50
N ILE A 32 -1.18 -14.62 -5.62
CA ILE A 32 -0.19 -14.78 -4.55
C ILE A 32 0.79 -13.61 -4.50
N VAL A 33 0.86 -12.96 -3.34
CA VAL A 33 1.83 -11.88 -3.10
C VAL A 33 3.25 -12.46 -3.09
N ASN A 34 4.06 -12.12 -4.09
CA ASN A 34 5.38 -12.70 -4.28
C ASN A 34 6.41 -11.68 -4.82
N ILE A 35 7.53 -12.19 -5.35
CA ILE A 35 8.63 -11.35 -5.85
C ILE A 35 8.23 -10.51 -7.06
N LEU A 36 7.23 -10.94 -7.83
CA LEU A 36 6.73 -10.19 -8.97
C LEU A 36 6.04 -8.90 -8.52
N ASP A 37 5.29 -8.93 -7.42
CA ASP A 37 4.66 -7.72 -6.84
C ASP A 37 5.70 -6.77 -6.26
N LEU A 38 6.71 -7.30 -5.56
CA LEU A 38 7.86 -6.51 -5.12
C LEU A 38 8.59 -5.85 -6.30
N SER A 39 8.78 -6.60 -7.39
CA SER A 39 9.42 -6.08 -8.60
C SER A 39 8.59 -4.98 -9.27
N TYR A 40 7.26 -5.07 -9.18
CA TYR A 40 6.35 -4.06 -9.69
C TYR A 40 6.57 -2.73 -8.96
N VAL A 41 6.54 -2.73 -7.62
CA VAL A 41 6.80 -1.53 -6.81
C VAL A 41 8.20 -0.98 -7.08
N ALA A 42 9.22 -1.85 -7.08
CA ALA A 42 10.61 -1.46 -7.29
C ALA A 42 10.83 -0.79 -8.65
N SER A 43 10.09 -1.19 -9.69
CA SER A 43 10.21 -0.63 -11.05
C SER A 43 9.83 0.85 -11.13
N VAL A 44 9.05 1.36 -10.18
CA VAL A 44 8.55 2.73 -10.10
C VAL A 44 8.92 3.44 -8.80
N TYR A 45 9.96 2.94 -8.11
CA TYR A 45 10.45 3.50 -6.85
C TYR A 45 10.87 4.97 -7.01
N GLY A 46 10.49 5.79 -6.03
CA GLY A 46 10.78 7.22 -5.95
C GLY A 46 9.82 8.11 -6.75
N ILE A 47 8.87 7.53 -7.50
CA ILE A 47 7.86 8.32 -8.22
C ILE A 47 6.82 8.84 -7.23
N THR A 48 6.49 10.12 -7.34
CA THR A 48 5.48 10.80 -6.51
C THR A 48 4.20 11.06 -7.29
N ALA A 49 3.10 11.31 -6.58
CA ALA A 49 1.78 11.58 -7.15
C ALA A 49 1.71 12.79 -8.11
N ASN A 50 2.73 13.65 -8.11
CA ASN A 50 2.84 14.79 -9.02
C ASN A 50 3.44 14.41 -10.38
N SER A 51 3.96 13.19 -10.54
CA SER A 51 4.52 12.71 -11.80
C SER A 51 3.43 12.15 -12.71
N SER A 52 3.54 12.40 -14.01
CA SER A 52 2.68 11.77 -15.02
C SER A 52 2.86 10.25 -15.13
N THR A 53 3.99 9.74 -14.65
CA THR A 53 4.31 8.31 -14.60
C THR A 53 3.91 7.64 -13.29
N TYR A 54 3.25 8.38 -12.38
CA TYR A 54 2.78 7.83 -11.12
C TYR A 54 1.74 6.74 -11.36
N ASN A 55 1.99 5.59 -10.75
CA ASN A 55 1.06 4.48 -10.74
C ASN A 55 0.55 4.26 -9.31
N PRO A 56 -0.72 4.58 -9.03
CA PRO A 56 -1.27 4.45 -7.68
C PRO A 56 -1.22 3.03 -7.13
N ASN A 57 -1.15 1.99 -7.97
CA ASN A 57 -1.10 0.60 -7.50
C ASN A 57 0.19 0.27 -6.75
N ALA A 58 1.29 0.95 -7.07
CA ALA A 58 2.58 0.74 -6.41
C ALA A 58 2.77 1.58 -5.13
N ASP A 59 1.96 2.61 -4.93
CA ASP A 59 1.87 3.40 -3.68
C ASP A 59 0.82 2.71 -2.79
N VAL A 60 1.18 1.58 -2.20
CA VAL A 60 0.22 0.68 -1.55
C VAL A 60 -0.38 1.28 -0.29
N ASN A 61 0.31 2.22 0.37
CA ASN A 61 -0.20 2.94 1.54
C ASN A 61 -0.88 4.28 1.20
N ALA A 62 -0.92 4.66 -0.08
CA ALA A 62 -1.49 5.91 -0.59
C ALA A 62 -0.88 7.17 0.04
N SER A 63 0.42 7.15 0.34
CA SER A 63 1.16 8.29 0.91
C SER A 63 1.45 9.40 -0.10
N GLY A 64 1.32 9.11 -1.41
CA GLY A 64 1.68 10.00 -2.51
C GLY A 64 3.13 9.86 -2.96
N THR A 65 3.90 8.92 -2.39
CA THR A 65 5.26 8.59 -2.80
C THR A 65 5.42 7.07 -2.82
N ILE A 66 5.96 6.53 -3.91
CA ILE A 66 6.31 5.11 -3.99
C ILE A 66 7.70 4.94 -3.37
N ASP A 67 7.81 4.33 -2.20
CA ASP A 67 9.07 4.20 -1.48
C ASP A 67 9.26 2.86 -0.75
N ILE A 68 10.20 2.84 0.21
CA ILE A 68 10.53 1.64 0.98
C ILE A 68 9.39 1.16 1.86
N VAL A 69 8.48 2.05 2.27
CA VAL A 69 7.31 1.69 3.06
C VAL A 69 6.38 0.83 2.20
N ASP A 70 6.23 1.14 0.92
CA ASP A 70 5.41 0.33 0.02
C ASP A 70 5.98 -1.07 -0.21
N LEU A 71 7.30 -1.15 -0.42
CA LEU A 71 8.01 -2.43 -0.49
C LEU A 71 7.86 -3.24 0.81
N ALA A 72 7.95 -2.58 1.97
CA ALA A 72 7.79 -3.24 3.25
C ALA A 72 6.37 -3.78 3.45
N TYR A 73 5.34 -3.07 2.99
CA TYR A 73 3.97 -3.57 3.00
C TYR A 73 3.83 -4.84 2.16
N VAL A 74 4.34 -4.86 0.92
CA VAL A 74 4.28 -6.08 0.07
C VAL A 74 5.05 -7.22 0.73
N ALA A 75 6.26 -6.97 1.24
CA ALA A 75 7.09 -7.98 1.89
C ALA A 75 6.47 -8.55 3.16
N ALA A 76 5.71 -7.76 3.92
CA ALA A 76 5.02 -8.21 5.13
C ALA A 76 3.95 -9.29 4.86
N TYR A 77 3.48 -9.41 3.61
CA TYR A 77 2.49 -10.40 3.18
C TYR A 77 3.07 -11.37 2.14
N PHE A 78 4.40 -11.52 2.07
CA PHE A 78 5.02 -12.44 1.11
C PHE A 78 4.51 -13.89 1.30
N ASN A 79 4.20 -14.57 0.20
CA ASN A 79 3.51 -15.87 0.12
C ASN A 79 2.04 -15.88 0.60
N ALA A 80 1.44 -14.73 0.92
CA ALA A 80 0.03 -14.68 1.24
C ALA A 80 -0.82 -14.84 -0.04
N PRO A 81 -1.90 -15.63 0.01
CA PRO A 81 -2.90 -15.62 -1.05
C PRO A 81 -3.64 -14.27 -1.05
N ASP A 82 -3.79 -13.68 -2.23
CA ASP A 82 -4.60 -12.47 -2.47
C ASP A 82 -5.41 -12.70 -3.75
N TYR A 83 -6.35 -13.63 -3.67
CA TYR A 83 -7.25 -13.91 -4.78
C TYR A 83 -8.22 -12.73 -4.95
N LEU A 84 -8.39 -12.28 -6.19
CA LEU A 84 -9.31 -11.20 -6.53
C LEU A 84 -10.69 -11.34 -5.87
#